data_AF-A0A5S5C2Y4-F1
#
_entry.id   AF-A0A5S5C2Y4-F1
#
_cell.length_a   1.000
_cell.length_b   1.000
_cell.length_c   1.000
_cell.angle_alpha   90.00
_cell.angle_beta   90.00
_cell.angle_gamma   90.00
#
_symmetry.space_group_name_H-M   'P 1'
#
loop_
_entity.id
_entity.type
_entity.pdbx_description
1 polymer ?
#
loop_
_entity_poly.entity_id
_entity_poly.type
_entity_poly.pdbx_seq_one_letter_code
_entity_poly.pdbx_strand_id
1 'polypeptide(L)'
;MKKKLLIQLCLLICTYSFGQEGKVIDAIREKFQKWQPVVKDELKTSSKFYHYVWGENYRNDEWCSSETYDEDKLLCQIASVIEDINLGTYVHYDNYSISGDWYISSDYYFNKDNNLYFVFWRMNTYQAEEPLTVEKRLYFNFDGEPIRTIQTKYKMNTISKSNASFADQNVEYESQLNRMGFYNTWKNK
;
A
#
# COMPACT_ATOMS: atom_id res chain seq x y z
N MET A 1 -32.51 7.18 39.88
CA MET A 1 -32.63 7.83 38.55
C MET A 1 -31.31 8.02 37.79
N LYS A 2 -30.15 8.25 38.43
CA LYS A 2 -28.88 8.53 37.72
C LYS A 2 -28.27 7.36 36.90
N LYS A 3 -28.56 6.10 37.23
CA LYS A 3 -27.98 4.92 36.53
C LYS A 3 -28.62 4.62 35.16
N LYS A 4 -29.87 5.02 34.90
CA LYS A 4 -30.53 4.80 33.59
C LYS A 4 -30.05 5.78 32.52
N LEU A 5 -29.63 6.99 32.91
CA LEU A 5 -29.13 8.02 32.00
C LEU A 5 -27.74 7.68 31.43
N LEU A 6 -26.89 7.01 32.21
CA LEU A 6 -25.53 6.64 31.79
C LEU A 6 -25.53 5.57 30.68
N ILE A 7 -26.47 4.60 30.75
CA ILE A 7 -26.57 3.50 29.78
C ILE A 7 -27.13 4.00 28.43
N GLN A 8 -28.05 4.97 28.44
CA GLN A 8 -28.53 5.60 27.21
C GLN A 8 -27.47 6.48 26.54
N LEU A 9 -26.58 7.12 27.30
CA LEU A 9 -25.47 7.90 26.74
C LEU A 9 -24.40 6.99 26.09
N CYS A 10 -24.08 5.84 26.70
CA CYS A 10 -23.14 4.87 26.11
C CYS A 10 -23.67 4.23 24.80
N LEU A 11 -24.97 3.97 24.70
CA LEU A 11 -25.57 3.40 23.48
C LEU A 11 -25.60 4.39 22.30
N LEU A 12 -25.64 5.69 22.56
CA LEU A 12 -25.56 6.73 21.53
C LEU A 12 -24.12 6.92 21.02
N ILE A 13 -23.09 6.73 21.85
CA ILE A 13 -21.69 6.90 21.41
C ILE A 13 -21.29 5.79 20.43
N CYS A 14 -21.80 4.56 20.60
CA CYS A 14 -21.48 3.45 19.71
C CYS A 14 -22.05 3.59 18.29
N THR A 15 -23.14 4.35 18.07
CA THR A 15 -23.72 4.50 16.73
C THR A 15 -23.06 5.59 15.89
N TYR A 16 -22.37 6.56 16.52
CA TYR A 16 -21.63 7.60 15.80
C TYR A 16 -20.37 7.07 15.11
N SER A 17 -19.68 6.09 15.71
CA SER A 17 -18.44 5.55 15.16
C SER A 17 -18.64 4.81 13.83
N PHE A 18 -19.73 4.04 13.69
CA PHE A 18 -20.02 3.31 12.45
C PHE A 18 -20.41 4.22 11.27
N GLY A 19 -21.05 5.37 11.55
CA GLY A 19 -21.44 6.33 10.51
C GLY A 19 -20.28 7.16 9.97
N GLN A 20 -19.21 7.35 10.75
CA GLN A 20 -18.02 8.09 10.33
C GLN A 20 -17.10 7.23 9.47
N GLU A 21 -16.89 5.96 9.81
CA GLU A 21 -16.05 5.04 9.02
C GLU A 21 -16.52 4.95 7.56
N GLY A 22 -17.83 4.77 7.34
CA GLY A 22 -18.42 4.67 6.00
C GLY A 22 -18.15 5.93 5.16
N LYS A 23 -18.32 7.12 5.74
CA LYS A 23 -18.05 8.39 5.05
C LYS A 23 -16.59 8.57 4.68
N VAL A 24 -15.68 8.17 5.58
CA VAL A 24 -14.22 8.24 5.31
C VAL A 24 -13.86 7.30 4.16
N ILE A 25 -14.35 6.06 4.19
CA ILE A 25 -14.10 5.06 3.13
C ILE A 25 -14.65 5.56 1.78
N ASP A 26 -15.85 6.13 1.74
CA ASP A 26 -16.43 6.63 0.50
C ASP A 26 -15.65 7.82 -0.07
N ALA A 27 -15.16 8.72 0.79
CA ALA A 27 -14.27 9.80 0.37
C ALA A 27 -12.93 9.26 -0.18
N ILE A 28 -12.38 8.21 0.42
CA ILE A 28 -11.16 7.53 -0.08
C ILE A 28 -11.44 6.90 -1.45
N ARG A 29 -12.59 6.25 -1.65
CA ARG A 29 -12.97 5.68 -2.95
C ARG A 29 -13.09 6.72 -4.04
N GLU A 30 -13.68 7.88 -3.73
CA GLU A 30 -13.76 8.99 -4.67
C GLU A 30 -12.37 9.51 -5.07
N LYS A 31 -11.47 9.70 -4.09
CA LYS A 31 -10.08 10.07 -4.38
C LYS A 31 -9.34 9.01 -5.19
N PHE A 32 -9.54 7.74 -4.86
CA PHE A 32 -8.95 6.62 -5.60
C PHE A 32 -9.40 6.63 -7.07
N GLN A 33 -10.69 6.90 -7.34
CA GLN A 33 -11.21 7.06 -8.70
C GLN A 33 -10.57 8.24 -9.44
N LYS A 34 -10.35 9.37 -8.76
CA LYS A 34 -9.65 10.54 -9.32
C LYS A 34 -8.19 10.25 -9.66
N TRP A 35 -7.52 9.39 -8.89
CA TRP A 35 -6.15 8.95 -9.17
C TRP A 35 -6.04 8.06 -10.41
N GLN A 36 -7.05 7.24 -10.74
CA GLN A 36 -6.93 6.25 -11.83
C GLN A 36 -6.49 6.84 -13.18
N PRO A 37 -7.07 7.96 -13.69
CA PRO A 37 -6.58 8.57 -14.92
C PRO A 37 -5.14 9.10 -14.78
N VAL A 38 -4.81 9.76 -13.66
CA VAL A 38 -3.47 10.30 -13.40
C VAL A 38 -2.41 9.20 -13.41
N VAL A 39 -2.65 8.12 -12.66
CA VAL A 39 -1.74 6.96 -12.62
C VAL A 39 -1.58 6.35 -14.00
N LYS A 40 -2.68 6.17 -14.75
CA LYS A 40 -2.62 5.59 -16.10
C LYS A 40 -1.74 6.41 -17.05
N ASP A 41 -1.83 7.73 -16.96
CA ASP A 41 -1.16 8.63 -17.89
C ASP A 41 0.30 8.91 -17.48
N GLU A 42 0.58 9.04 -16.18
CA GLU A 42 1.88 9.51 -15.68
C GLU A 42 2.82 8.42 -15.19
N LEU A 43 2.33 7.22 -14.84
CA LEU A 43 3.15 6.19 -14.18
C LEU A 43 4.37 5.80 -15.01
N LYS A 44 4.22 5.72 -16.35
CA LYS A 44 5.31 5.31 -17.24
C LYS A 44 6.49 6.30 -17.25
N THR A 45 6.23 7.57 -17.01
CA THR A 45 7.21 8.67 -17.04
C THR A 45 7.53 9.23 -15.65
N SER A 46 6.95 8.63 -14.61
CA SER A 46 7.14 9.02 -13.22
C SER A 46 8.60 8.87 -12.76
N SER A 47 8.96 9.57 -11.67
CA SER A 47 10.30 9.41 -11.08
C SER A 47 10.41 8.02 -10.47
N LYS A 48 11.50 7.30 -10.80
CA LYS A 48 11.77 5.96 -10.30
C LYS A 48 12.96 5.93 -9.36
N PHE A 49 12.86 5.10 -8.34
CA PHE A 49 13.89 4.84 -7.36
C PHE A 49 14.07 3.34 -7.21
N TYR A 50 15.32 2.91 -7.07
CA TYR A 50 15.73 1.52 -7.16
C TYR A 50 16.42 1.13 -5.87
N HIS A 51 15.94 0.08 -5.22
CA HIS A 51 16.51 -0.42 -3.98
C HIS A 51 17.32 -1.68 -4.27
N TYR A 52 18.61 -1.61 -3.98
CA TYR A 52 19.53 -2.71 -4.16
C TYR A 52 19.99 -3.26 -2.82
N VAL A 53 20.19 -4.57 -2.74
CA VAL A 53 20.76 -5.26 -1.58
C VAL A 53 21.94 -6.13 -2.00
N TRP A 54 22.95 -6.27 -1.14
CA TRP A 54 24.13 -7.09 -1.42
C TRP A 54 24.87 -7.55 -0.15
N GLY A 55 25.91 -8.35 -0.37
CA GLY A 55 26.72 -8.94 0.69
C GLY A 55 26.04 -10.13 1.36
N GLU A 56 26.74 -10.70 2.35
CA GLU A 56 26.25 -11.86 3.08
C GLU A 56 24.92 -11.54 3.80
N ASN A 57 23.90 -12.37 3.55
CA ASN A 57 22.54 -12.19 4.05
C ASN A 57 21.88 -10.85 3.72
N TYR A 58 22.29 -10.18 2.62
CA TYR A 58 21.69 -8.92 2.16
C TYR A 58 21.78 -7.78 3.19
N ARG A 59 22.85 -7.78 4.01
CA ARG A 59 23.03 -6.81 5.10
C ARG A 59 23.30 -5.38 4.64
N ASN A 60 23.71 -5.21 3.39
CA ASN A 60 23.97 -3.90 2.81
C ASN A 60 22.80 -3.58 1.87
N ASP A 61 22.35 -2.33 1.91
CA ASP A 61 21.27 -1.84 1.06
C ASP A 61 21.50 -0.38 0.64
N GLU A 62 20.94 0.01 -0.50
CA GLU A 62 20.96 1.40 -0.97
C GLU A 62 19.78 1.73 -1.90
N TRP A 63 19.30 2.98 -1.80
CA TRP A 63 18.33 3.56 -2.73
C TRP A 63 18.99 4.49 -3.75
N CYS A 64 18.81 4.18 -5.03
CA CYS A 64 19.37 4.90 -6.17
C CYS A 64 18.27 5.60 -7.00
N SER A 65 18.60 6.74 -7.62
CA SER A 65 17.69 7.49 -8.51
C SER A 65 17.77 7.07 -9.98
N SER A 66 18.67 6.13 -10.28
CA SER A 66 18.85 5.52 -11.59
C SER A 66 19.11 4.03 -11.43
N GLU A 67 18.69 3.24 -12.40
CA GLU A 67 19.03 1.83 -12.47
C GLU A 67 20.55 1.64 -12.63
N THR A 68 21.11 0.73 -11.84
CA THR A 68 22.51 0.33 -11.90
C THR A 68 22.61 -1.14 -12.30
N TYR A 69 23.53 -1.43 -13.22
CA TYR A 69 23.89 -2.80 -13.59
C TYR A 69 25.21 -3.15 -12.89
N ASP A 70 25.08 -3.82 -11.75
CA ASP A 70 26.19 -4.29 -10.92
C ASP A 70 25.89 -5.75 -10.54
N GLU A 71 26.79 -6.66 -10.90
CA GLU A 71 26.59 -8.11 -10.70
C GLU A 71 26.55 -8.50 -9.21
N ASP A 72 27.14 -7.68 -8.34
CA ASP A 72 27.16 -7.91 -6.91
C ASP A 72 25.88 -7.40 -6.21
N LYS A 73 25.05 -6.61 -6.91
CA LYS A 73 23.85 -5.98 -6.36
C LYS A 73 22.58 -6.60 -6.90
N LEU A 74 21.68 -6.97 -5.98
CA LEU A 74 20.37 -7.49 -6.32
C LEU A 74 19.31 -6.39 -6.18
N LEU A 75 18.57 -6.11 -7.25
CA LEU A 75 17.41 -5.24 -7.20
C LEU A 75 16.26 -5.94 -6.46
N CYS A 76 15.82 -5.38 -5.33
CA CYS A 76 14.75 -5.95 -4.52
C CYS A 76 13.47 -5.10 -4.54
N GLN A 77 13.56 -3.79 -4.77
CA GLN A 77 12.39 -2.92 -4.87
C GLN A 77 12.54 -1.85 -5.93
N ILE A 78 11.43 -1.46 -6.55
CA ILE A 78 11.32 -0.25 -7.37
C ILE A 78 10.18 0.59 -6.82
N ALA A 79 10.44 1.87 -6.55
CA ALA A 79 9.42 2.86 -6.19
C ALA A 79 9.22 3.84 -7.34
N SER A 80 8.00 4.00 -7.84
CA SER A 80 7.61 4.99 -8.85
C SER A 80 6.70 6.04 -8.22
N VAL A 81 7.02 7.33 -8.37
CA VAL A 81 6.41 8.42 -7.59
C VAL A 81 5.74 9.44 -8.50
N ILE A 82 4.48 9.76 -8.22
CA ILE A 82 3.70 10.82 -8.87
C ILE A 82 3.24 11.83 -7.81
N GLU A 83 3.48 13.11 -8.07
CA GLU A 83 2.99 14.22 -7.24
C GLU A 83 1.87 14.95 -7.98
N ASP A 84 0.72 15.13 -7.32
CA ASP A 84 -0.39 15.93 -7.82
C ASP A 84 -0.78 16.98 -6.76
N ILE A 85 -0.84 18.25 -7.17
CA ILE A 85 -1.09 19.39 -6.29
C ILE A 85 -2.45 19.31 -5.55
N ASN A 86 -3.43 18.60 -6.12
CA ASN A 86 -4.77 18.47 -5.59
C ASN A 86 -4.97 17.16 -4.83
N LEU A 87 -4.33 16.08 -5.26
CA LEU A 87 -4.55 14.74 -4.73
C LEU A 87 -3.52 14.30 -3.69
N GLY A 88 -2.30 14.84 -3.73
CA GLY A 88 -1.18 14.48 -2.85
C GLY A 88 -0.11 13.68 -3.59
N THR A 89 0.38 12.61 -2.98
CA THR A 89 1.44 11.77 -3.58
C THR A 89 0.96 10.34 -3.76
N TYR A 90 1.17 9.81 -4.94
CA TYR A 90 1.01 8.40 -5.25
C TYR A 90 2.38 7.75 -5.34
N VAL A 91 2.50 6.55 -4.78
CA VAL A 91 3.71 5.73 -4.88
C VAL A 91 3.34 4.31 -5.28
N HIS A 92 3.89 3.85 -6.39
CA HIS A 92 3.86 2.45 -6.79
C HIS A 92 5.13 1.75 -6.30
N TYR A 93 4.99 0.61 -5.64
CA TYR A 93 6.08 -0.26 -5.26
C TYR A 93 5.97 -1.61 -5.93
N ASP A 94 7.06 -2.00 -6.58
CA ASP A 94 7.32 -3.38 -6.96
C ASP A 94 8.31 -3.97 -5.97
N ASN A 95 7.91 -5.03 -5.26
CA ASN A 95 8.75 -5.78 -4.34
C ASN A 95 8.98 -7.17 -4.90
N TYR A 96 10.25 -7.50 -5.10
CA TYR A 96 10.67 -8.77 -5.66
C TYR A 96 11.21 -9.66 -4.54
N SER A 97 10.76 -10.92 -4.51
CA SER A 97 11.44 -11.92 -3.70
C SER A 97 12.80 -12.22 -4.29
N ILE A 98 13.79 -12.38 -3.41
CA ILE A 98 15.13 -12.81 -3.81
C ILE A 98 15.10 -14.25 -4.35
N SER A 99 14.20 -15.09 -3.83
CA SER A 99 14.02 -16.46 -4.31
C SER A 99 13.17 -16.57 -5.60
N GLY A 100 12.45 -15.51 -5.98
CA GLY A 100 11.52 -15.52 -7.14
C GLY A 100 10.15 -16.15 -6.87
N ASP A 101 9.86 -16.61 -5.64
CA ASP A 101 8.64 -17.36 -5.32
C ASP A 101 7.38 -16.48 -5.16
N TRP A 102 7.57 -15.17 -5.01
CA TRP A 102 6.49 -14.21 -4.95
C TRP A 102 6.88 -12.86 -5.56
N TYR A 103 5.85 -12.14 -6.00
CA TYR A 103 5.94 -10.76 -6.44
C TYR A 103 4.78 -9.98 -5.82
N ILE A 104 5.10 -8.84 -5.23
CA ILE A 104 4.16 -7.94 -4.59
C ILE A 104 4.20 -6.61 -5.33
N SER A 105 3.04 -6.12 -5.71
CA SER A 105 2.82 -4.77 -6.21
C SER A 105 1.94 -4.01 -5.23
N SER A 106 2.34 -2.81 -4.84
CA SER A 106 1.64 -2.00 -3.84
C SER A 106 1.51 -0.56 -4.29
N ASP A 107 0.29 -0.06 -4.30
CA ASP A 107 -0.05 1.33 -4.56
C ASP A 107 -0.36 2.04 -3.24
N TYR A 108 0.48 2.99 -2.86
CA TYR A 108 0.32 3.83 -1.68
C TYR A 108 -0.19 5.20 -2.08
N TYR A 109 -1.17 5.71 -1.33
CA TYR A 109 -1.76 7.01 -1.57
C TYR A 109 -1.64 7.88 -0.33
N PHE A 110 -0.88 8.95 -0.45
CA PHE A 110 -0.62 9.94 0.60
C PHE A 110 -1.40 11.21 0.31
N ASN A 111 -1.97 11.81 1.35
CA ASN A 111 -2.65 13.08 1.23
C ASN A 111 -1.64 14.23 1.06
N LYS A 112 -2.12 15.46 0.93
CA LYS A 112 -1.27 16.65 0.76
C LYS A 112 -0.40 16.96 2.00
N ASP A 113 -0.75 16.40 3.14
CA ASP A 113 0.00 16.50 4.39
C ASP A 113 0.97 15.33 4.57
N ASN A 114 1.18 14.52 3.52
CA ASN A 114 2.06 13.36 3.48
C ASN A 114 1.64 12.18 4.38
N ASN A 115 0.39 12.13 4.83
CA ASN A 115 -0.14 11.00 5.60
C ASN A 115 -0.80 9.98 4.67
N LEU A 116 -0.51 8.70 4.91
CA LEU A 116 -1.08 7.57 4.19
C LEU A 116 -2.60 7.50 4.45
N TYR A 117 -3.40 7.45 3.40
CA TYR A 117 -4.85 7.29 3.53
C TYR A 117 -5.40 6.02 2.87
N PHE A 118 -4.64 5.42 1.95
CA PHE A 118 -5.06 4.20 1.25
C PHE A 118 -3.86 3.39 0.75
N VAL A 119 -3.98 2.06 0.83
CA VAL A 119 -3.07 1.12 0.16
C VAL A 119 -3.90 0.13 -0.65
N PHE A 120 -3.53 -0.05 -1.92
CA PHE A 120 -3.95 -1.18 -2.72
C PHE A 120 -2.75 -2.10 -2.93
N TRP A 121 -2.82 -3.29 -2.35
CA TRP A 121 -1.74 -4.27 -2.33
C TRP A 121 -2.17 -5.50 -3.10
N ARG A 122 -1.28 -6.04 -3.92
CA ARG A 122 -1.52 -7.22 -4.75
C ARG A 122 -0.31 -8.13 -4.73
N MET A 123 -0.53 -9.41 -4.44
CA MET A 123 0.51 -10.44 -4.48
C MET A 123 0.09 -11.58 -5.40
N ASN A 124 1.02 -12.03 -6.22
CA ASN A 124 0.94 -13.33 -6.88
C ASN A 124 1.83 -14.31 -6.10
N THR A 125 1.26 -15.45 -5.70
CA THR A 125 1.97 -16.46 -4.91
C THR A 125 1.71 -17.87 -5.42
N TYR A 126 2.75 -18.69 -5.38
CA TYR A 126 2.70 -20.14 -5.58
C TYR A 126 2.67 -20.91 -4.25
N GLN A 127 2.77 -20.22 -3.11
CA GLN A 127 2.72 -20.80 -1.76
C GLN A 127 1.27 -20.89 -1.23
N ALA A 128 0.46 -21.67 -1.94
CA ALA A 128 -0.96 -21.88 -1.67
C ALA A 128 -1.39 -23.27 -2.18
N GLU A 129 -2.60 -23.71 -1.83
CA GLU A 129 -3.16 -24.98 -2.35
C GLU A 129 -3.23 -25.00 -3.89
N GLU A 130 -3.40 -23.82 -4.50
CA GLU A 130 -3.29 -23.56 -5.92
C GLU A 130 -2.66 -22.18 -6.12
N PRO A 131 -2.02 -21.84 -7.26
CA PRO A 131 -1.49 -20.50 -7.50
C PRO A 131 -2.58 -19.42 -7.37
N LEU A 132 -2.31 -18.40 -6.55
CA LEU A 132 -3.28 -17.34 -6.23
C LEU A 132 -2.78 -15.94 -6.59
N THR A 133 -3.75 -15.07 -6.89
CA THR A 133 -3.62 -13.62 -6.76
C THR A 133 -4.41 -13.19 -5.51
N VAL A 134 -3.73 -12.51 -4.59
CA VAL A 134 -4.33 -11.96 -3.36
C VAL A 134 -4.30 -10.44 -3.45
N GLU A 135 -5.46 -9.81 -3.26
CA GLU A 135 -5.59 -8.36 -3.20
C GLU A 135 -6.01 -7.93 -1.79
N LYS A 136 -5.34 -6.91 -1.25
CA LYS A 136 -5.68 -6.27 0.01
C LYS A 136 -5.87 -4.77 -0.21
N ARG A 137 -6.90 -4.21 0.41
CA ARG A 137 -7.20 -2.78 0.43
C ARG A 137 -7.21 -2.31 1.87
N LEU A 138 -6.28 -1.45 2.23
CA LEU A 138 -6.19 -0.88 3.58
C LEU A 138 -6.63 0.58 3.50
N TYR A 139 -7.57 0.93 4.38
CA TYR A 139 -8.10 2.28 4.52
C TYR A 139 -7.63 2.86 5.83
N PHE A 140 -7.26 4.14 5.83
CA PHE A 140 -6.75 4.83 7.01
C PHE A 140 -7.59 6.08 7.30
N ASN A 141 -7.66 6.49 8.57
CA ASN A 141 -8.24 7.77 8.95
C ASN A 141 -7.27 8.93 8.64
N PHE A 142 -7.67 10.16 8.97
CA PHE A 142 -6.85 11.35 8.75
C PHE A 142 -5.57 11.38 9.59
N ASP A 143 -5.55 10.65 10.70
CA ASP A 143 -4.41 10.52 11.61
C ASP A 143 -3.42 9.41 11.17
N GLY A 144 -3.72 8.70 10.07
CA GLY A 144 -2.90 7.61 9.54
C GLY A 144 -3.10 6.26 10.24
N GLU A 145 -4.16 6.10 11.02
CA GLU A 145 -4.50 4.83 11.68
C GLU A 145 -5.39 3.97 10.77
N PRO A 146 -5.16 2.64 10.72
CA PRO A 146 -5.95 1.74 9.90
C PRO A 146 -7.39 1.64 10.43
N ILE A 147 -8.37 1.90 9.55
CA ILE A 147 -9.80 1.79 9.88
C ILE A 147 -10.43 0.54 9.29
N ARG A 148 -9.90 0.02 8.17
CA ARG A 148 -10.46 -1.18 7.53
C ARG A 148 -9.46 -1.87 6.61
N THR A 149 -9.51 -3.19 6.59
CA THR A 149 -8.85 -4.03 5.59
C THR A 149 -9.87 -4.88 4.85
N ILE A 150 -9.82 -4.87 3.53
CA ILE A 150 -10.60 -5.75 2.67
C ILE A 150 -9.64 -6.66 1.92
N GLN A 151 -9.88 -7.96 1.97
CA GLN A 151 -9.07 -8.96 1.27
C GLN A 151 -9.93 -9.72 0.26
N THR A 152 -9.39 -9.93 -0.94
CA THR A 152 -9.99 -10.79 -1.95
C THR A 152 -8.94 -11.73 -2.53
N LYS A 153 -9.35 -12.96 -2.84
CA LYS A 153 -8.50 -14.00 -3.40
C LYS A 153 -9.05 -14.46 -4.75
N TYR A 154 -8.16 -14.66 -5.70
CA TYR A 154 -8.47 -15.12 -7.05
C TYR A 154 -7.55 -16.25 -7.47
N LYS A 155 -8.03 -17.13 -8.35
CA LYS A 155 -7.13 -18.02 -9.10
C LYS A 155 -6.19 -17.16 -9.93
N MET A 156 -4.88 -17.43 -9.86
CA MET A 156 -3.85 -16.60 -10.46
C MET A 156 -4.15 -16.31 -11.94
N ASN A 157 -3.95 -15.05 -12.35
CA ASN A 157 -4.20 -14.57 -13.72
C ASN A 157 -5.66 -14.71 -14.20
N THR A 158 -6.62 -14.83 -13.27
CA THR A 158 -8.05 -14.84 -13.59
C THR A 158 -8.82 -13.87 -12.70
N ILE A 159 -10.10 -13.63 -13.05
CA ILE A 159 -11.06 -12.92 -12.19
C ILE A 159 -11.88 -13.87 -11.30
N SER A 160 -11.61 -15.18 -11.35
CA SER A 160 -12.36 -16.18 -10.62
C SER A 160 -11.95 -16.18 -9.15
N LYS A 161 -12.90 -15.93 -8.25
CA LYS A 161 -12.65 -15.94 -6.81
C LYS A 161 -12.24 -17.35 -6.36
N SER A 162 -11.26 -17.42 -5.47
CA SER A 162 -10.82 -18.68 -4.84
C SER A 162 -10.97 -18.61 -3.33
N ASN A 163 -11.28 -19.76 -2.72
CA ASN A 163 -11.30 -19.93 -1.27
C ASN A 163 -10.03 -20.64 -0.76
N ALA A 164 -9.12 -21.05 -1.64
CA ALA A 164 -7.90 -21.79 -1.31
C ALA A 164 -7.10 -21.14 -0.17
N SER A 165 -6.51 -21.97 0.68
CA SER A 165 -5.62 -21.51 1.74
C SER A 165 -4.26 -21.08 1.18
N PHE A 166 -3.61 -20.14 1.85
CA PHE A 166 -2.30 -19.60 1.48
C PHE A 166 -1.57 -19.11 2.73
N ALA A 167 -0.25 -19.01 2.64
CA ALA A 167 0.55 -18.33 3.66
C ALA A 167 0.30 -16.83 3.56
N ASP A 168 -0.51 -16.28 4.48
CA ASP A 168 -0.84 -14.86 4.45
C ASP A 168 0.38 -13.98 4.75
N GLN A 169 0.45 -12.85 4.05
CA GLN A 169 1.52 -11.86 4.19
C GLN A 169 0.92 -10.55 4.71
N ASN A 170 1.54 -9.98 5.74
CA ASN A 170 1.15 -8.67 6.22
C ASN A 170 1.49 -7.61 5.15
N VAL A 171 0.63 -6.62 5.00
CA VAL A 171 0.94 -5.46 4.16
C VAL A 171 1.87 -4.56 4.96
N GLU A 172 3.11 -4.44 4.52
CA GLU A 172 4.06 -3.47 5.06
C GLU A 172 3.74 -2.08 4.50
N TYR A 173 3.68 -1.09 5.39
CA TYR A 173 3.40 0.30 5.03
C TYR A 173 4.02 1.25 6.05
N GLU A 174 4.35 2.45 5.59
CA GLU A 174 4.67 3.59 6.44
C GLU A 174 3.50 4.57 6.44
N SER A 175 3.11 5.05 7.63
CA SER A 175 2.00 6.01 7.76
C SER A 175 2.35 7.40 7.23
N GLN A 176 3.64 7.71 7.07
CA GLN A 176 4.12 9.00 6.60
C GLN A 176 5.08 8.84 5.42
N LEU A 177 4.89 9.65 4.37
CA LEU A 177 5.69 9.59 3.15
C LEU A 177 7.19 9.77 3.40
N ASN A 178 7.56 10.60 4.38
CA ASN A 178 8.96 10.87 4.72
C ASN A 178 9.69 9.72 5.41
N ARG A 179 8.97 8.66 5.79
CA ARG A 179 9.55 7.42 6.34
C ARG A 179 9.79 6.35 5.29
N MET A 180 9.28 6.55 4.08
CA MET A 180 9.49 5.62 2.96
C MET A 180 10.99 5.60 2.60
N GLY A 181 11.55 4.41 2.37
CA GLY A 181 13.00 4.24 2.17
C GLY A 181 13.60 5.11 1.06
N PHE A 182 12.87 5.29 -0.05
CA PHE A 182 13.33 6.14 -1.17
C PHE A 182 13.28 7.64 -0.90
N TYR A 183 12.61 8.10 0.17
CA TYR A 183 12.22 9.50 0.34
C TYR A 183 13.42 10.45 0.33
N ASN A 184 14.50 10.09 1.02
CA ASN A 184 15.72 10.90 1.06
C ASN A 184 16.37 10.98 -0.32
N THR A 185 16.47 9.86 -1.03
CA THR A 185 16.99 9.83 -2.41
C THR A 185 16.14 10.68 -3.35
N TRP A 186 14.82 10.71 -3.14
CA TRP A 186 13.91 11.53 -3.92
C TRP A 186 14.03 13.02 -3.64
N LYS A 187 14.06 13.44 -2.37
CA LYS A 187 14.07 14.87 -2.02
C LYS A 187 15.45 15.52 -2.14
N ASN A 188 16.52 14.73 -2.29
CA ASN A 188 17.88 15.23 -2.53
C ASN A 188 18.23 15.38 -4.03
N LYS A 189 17.27 15.18 -4.93
CA LYS A 189 17.41 15.41 -6.38
C LYS A 189 17.18 16.88 -6.71
#